data_AF-A0A519ZY66-F1
#
_entry.id   AF-A0A519ZY66-F1
#
_cell.length_a   1.000
_cell.length_b   1.000
_cell.length_c   1.000
_cell.angle_alpha   90.00
_cell.angle_beta   90.00
_cell.angle_gamma   90.00
#
_symmetry.space_group_name_H-M   'P 1'
#
loop_
_entity.id
_entity.type
_entity.pdbx_description
1 polymer ?
#
loop_
_entity_poly.entity_id
_entity_poly.type
_entity_poly.pdbx_seq_one_letter_code
_entity_poly.pdbx_strand_id
1 'polypeptide(L)'
;MRIGIFFGGTSREREISFAGGRTVFDNLDKGLFQPVPIFVDSQGHFILLDWQYLYKGTIRDFYPPVAALPATRHPWQVYIESLGELSQEALTELISHVGRQVEASELPKLMDFAFLALHGPGGEDGAIQGLLEWVGIPYSGSGILPSALGIDKIAQKRLMQAAGLATPKYEVFDVENPTDLDDLVEHLGLPLVVKAPRQGSSIGVSIVRDVEAELAEAVNRARFVDSLSAAEWLALDENGRLAWVRQLADIREGIGLPVQVWEASTTPLQTTTFANPESLYDFINEHFTDTTN
;
A
#
# COMPACT_ATOMS: atom_id res chain seq x y z
N MET A 1 -1.69 30.73 10.56
CA MET A 1 -2.58 29.55 10.68
C MET A 1 -1.74 28.29 10.54
N ARG A 2 -1.97 27.27 11.37
CA ARG A 2 -1.21 26.01 11.39
C ARG A 2 -1.87 24.99 10.49
N ILE A 3 -1.11 24.44 9.54
CA ILE A 3 -1.61 23.51 8.53
C ILE A 3 -1.00 22.13 8.80
N GLY A 4 -1.82 21.20 9.29
CA GLY A 4 -1.42 19.80 9.47
C GLY A 4 -1.38 19.10 8.12
N ILE A 5 -0.21 18.69 7.65
CA ILE A 5 -0.04 18.00 6.38
C ILE A 5 0.02 16.50 6.68
N PHE A 6 -1.01 15.75 6.30
CA PHE A 6 -1.08 14.30 6.50
C PHE A 6 -0.55 13.56 5.28
N PHE A 7 0.43 12.69 5.48
CA PHE A 7 1.08 11.92 4.41
C PHE A 7 1.63 10.59 4.93
N GLY A 8 2.01 9.69 4.03
CA GLY A 8 2.23 8.27 4.34
C GLY A 8 0.91 7.49 4.27
N GLY A 9 0.56 6.79 5.34
CA GLY A 9 -0.71 6.08 5.51
C GLY A 9 -0.60 4.57 5.37
N THR A 10 -1.74 3.91 5.57
CA THR A 10 -1.86 2.45 5.60
C THR A 10 -1.91 1.82 4.20
N SER A 11 -2.20 2.60 3.16
CA SER A 11 -2.30 2.08 1.80
C SER A 11 -0.93 1.76 1.18
N ARG A 12 -0.96 1.02 0.07
CA ARG A 12 0.24 0.70 -0.73
C ARG A 12 0.83 1.91 -1.45
N GLU A 13 0.07 3.00 -1.54
CA GLU A 13 0.48 4.26 -2.16
C GLU A 13 1.19 5.19 -1.16
N ARG A 14 1.50 4.71 0.05
CA ARG A 14 2.11 5.51 1.11
C ARG A 14 3.44 6.18 0.74
N GLU A 15 4.22 5.60 -0.17
CA GLU A 15 5.45 6.23 -0.69
C GLU A 15 5.14 7.42 -1.62
N ILE A 16 4.07 7.30 -2.42
CA ILE A 16 3.56 8.40 -3.26
C ILE A 16 2.99 9.51 -2.37
N SER A 17 2.21 9.13 -1.36
CA SER A 17 1.69 9.99 -0.30
C SER A 17 2.80 10.76 0.41
N PHE A 18 3.88 10.08 0.80
CA PHE A 18 5.04 10.70 1.42
C PHE A 18 5.68 11.78 0.54
N ALA A 19 5.90 11.48 -0.75
CA ALA A 19 6.40 12.47 -1.72
C ALA A 19 5.41 13.65 -1.93
N GLY A 20 4.10 13.37 -1.91
CA GLY A 20 3.03 14.37 -1.97
C GLY A 20 3.07 15.31 -0.76
N GLY A 21 3.18 14.76 0.46
CA GLY A 21 3.32 15.52 1.69
C GLY A 21 4.52 16.45 1.69
N ARG A 22 5.68 15.97 1.23
CA ARG A 22 6.87 16.82 1.01
C ARG A 22 6.59 17.96 0.05
N THR A 23 5.92 17.68 -1.07
CA THR A 23 5.58 18.70 -2.07
C THR A 23 4.69 19.80 -1.47
N VAL A 24 3.69 19.42 -0.66
CA VAL A 24 2.84 20.37 0.06
C VAL A 24 3.67 21.20 1.05
N PHE A 25 4.53 20.54 1.84
CA PHE A 25 5.39 21.21 2.82
C PHE A 25 6.31 22.27 2.16
N ASP A 26 6.88 21.94 1.00
CA ASP A 26 7.80 22.82 0.28
C ASP A 26 7.07 24.04 -0.30
N ASN A 27 5.89 23.84 -0.89
CA ASN A 27 5.16 24.86 -1.63
C ASN A 27 4.15 25.66 -0.80
N LEU A 28 3.88 25.25 0.44
CA LEU A 28 3.03 26.03 1.34
C LEU A 28 3.67 27.40 1.60
N ASP A 29 2.89 28.47 1.47
CA ASP A 29 3.33 29.84 1.76
C ASP A 29 3.60 30.00 3.27
N LYS A 30 4.88 29.95 3.64
CA LYS A 30 5.35 30.01 5.03
C LYS A 30 5.23 31.41 5.65
N GLY A 31 4.91 32.44 4.84
CA GLY A 31 4.56 33.77 5.35
C GLY A 31 3.13 33.84 5.90
N LEU A 32 2.24 32.98 5.41
CA LEU A 32 0.83 32.91 5.84
C LEU A 32 0.54 31.72 6.76
N PHE A 33 1.23 30.60 6.52
CA PHE A 33 0.94 29.31 7.12
C PHE A 33 2.14 28.71 7.83
N GLN A 34 1.88 28.04 8.96
CA GLN A 34 2.88 27.23 9.66
C GLN A 34 2.63 25.75 9.31
N PRO A 35 3.50 25.08 8.56
CA PRO A 35 3.34 23.67 8.25
C PRO A 35 3.59 22.80 9.49
N VAL A 36 2.76 21.78 9.67
CA VAL A 36 2.86 20.77 10.73
C VAL A 36 2.85 19.40 10.07
N PRO A 37 4.01 18.73 9.89
CA PRO A 37 4.09 17.48 9.16
C PRO A 37 3.60 16.30 10.03
N ILE A 38 2.43 15.76 9.69
CA ILE A 38 1.86 14.58 10.33
C ILE A 38 2.07 13.37 9.42
N PHE A 39 3.15 12.64 9.68
CA PHE A 39 3.38 11.36 9.04
C PHE A 39 2.44 10.31 9.66
N VAL A 40 1.78 9.53 8.82
CA VAL A 40 0.96 8.39 9.23
C VAL A 40 1.72 7.13 8.82
N ASP A 41 2.03 6.26 9.77
CA ASP A 41 2.68 4.99 9.43
C ASP A 41 1.68 3.98 8.82
N SER A 42 2.17 2.80 8.48
CA SER A 42 1.35 1.75 7.86
C SER A 42 0.35 1.10 8.81
N GLN A 43 0.50 1.32 10.12
CA GLN A 43 -0.36 0.82 11.18
C GLN A 43 -1.39 1.87 11.63
N GLY A 44 -1.31 3.09 11.10
CA GLY A 44 -2.25 4.19 11.35
C GLY A 44 -1.86 5.10 12.51
N HIS A 45 -0.63 4.99 13.04
CA HIS A 45 -0.14 5.89 14.08
C HIS A 45 0.18 7.26 13.49
N PHE A 46 -0.26 8.33 14.16
CA PHE A 46 0.11 9.69 13.79
C PHE A 46 1.43 10.08 14.45
N ILE A 47 2.34 10.59 13.64
CA ILE A 47 3.69 10.96 14.04
C ILE A 47 3.92 12.41 13.60
N LEU A 48 4.10 13.31 14.57
CA LEU A 48 4.63 14.64 14.30
C LEU A 48 6.10 14.46 13.90
N LEU A 49 6.36 14.51 12.59
CA LEU A 49 7.63 14.13 12.01
C LEU A 49 8.66 15.25 12.14
N ASP A 50 9.89 14.93 12.53
CA ASP A 50 10.97 15.90 12.45
C ASP A 50 11.28 16.23 10.99
N TRP A 51 11.35 17.52 10.68
CA TRP A 51 11.40 18.04 9.31
C TRP A 51 12.53 17.44 8.45
N GLN A 52 13.65 17.03 9.07
CA GLN A 52 14.79 16.43 8.38
C GLN A 52 14.45 15.11 7.68
N TYR A 53 13.44 14.38 8.19
CA TYR A 53 13.01 13.11 7.60
C TYR A 53 12.11 13.30 6.38
N LEU A 54 11.48 14.48 6.21
CA LEU A 54 10.71 14.79 4.98
C LEU A 54 11.57 14.72 3.71
N TYR A 55 12.89 14.90 3.82
CA TYR A 55 13.81 14.94 2.69
C TYR A 55 14.50 13.59 2.43
N LYS A 56 14.04 12.52 3.07
CA LYS A 56 14.47 11.15 2.75
C LYS A 56 13.90 10.69 1.41
N GLY A 57 14.54 9.70 0.79
CA GLY A 57 14.15 9.20 -0.52
C GLY A 57 12.87 8.36 -0.45
N THR A 58 12.80 7.51 0.57
CA THR A 58 11.66 6.60 0.84
C THR A 58 11.34 6.58 2.33
N ILE A 59 10.17 6.05 2.70
CA ILE A 59 9.81 5.81 4.11
C ILE A 59 10.83 4.87 4.76
N ARG A 60 11.25 3.81 4.05
CA ARG A 60 12.22 2.81 4.55
C ARG A 60 13.63 3.36 4.80
N ASP A 61 13.94 4.56 4.34
CA ASP A 61 15.24 5.21 4.62
C ASP A 61 15.32 5.78 6.04
N PHE A 62 14.18 5.89 6.74
CA PHE A 62 14.13 6.43 8.10
C PHE A 62 13.16 5.73 9.04
N TYR A 63 12.15 5.03 8.51
CA TYR A 63 11.11 4.40 9.30
C TYR A 63 10.82 2.96 8.80
N PRO A 64 11.08 1.93 9.62
CA PRO A 64 11.62 2.01 10.98
C PRO A 64 13.10 2.48 11.00
N PRO A 65 13.56 3.10 12.09
CA PRO A 65 14.95 3.54 12.25
C PRO A 65 15.90 2.32 12.29
N VAL A 66 17.14 2.49 11.84
CA VAL A 66 18.15 1.42 11.77
C VAL A 66 18.37 0.74 13.13
N ALA A 67 18.27 1.48 14.24
CA ALA A 67 18.43 0.93 15.58
C ALA A 67 17.33 -0.08 15.97
N ALA A 68 16.16 -0.01 15.34
CA ALA A 68 15.03 -0.92 15.57
C ALA A 68 15.05 -2.14 14.62
N LEU A 69 15.96 -2.16 13.63
CA LEU A 69 16.03 -3.27 12.69
C LEU A 69 16.69 -4.50 13.34
N PRO A 70 16.16 -5.71 13.09
CA PRO A 70 16.79 -6.93 13.58
C PRO A 70 18.15 -7.14 12.90
N ALA A 71 19.08 -7.76 13.63
CA ALA A 71 20.33 -8.21 13.06
C ALA A 71 20.06 -9.24 11.95
N THR A 72 20.53 -8.94 10.75
CA THR A 72 20.30 -9.74 9.53
C THR A 72 21.61 -9.98 8.81
N ARG A 73 21.69 -11.04 8.01
CA ARG A 73 22.92 -11.36 7.25
C ARG A 73 23.05 -10.43 6.05
N HIS A 74 21.92 -10.02 5.48
CA HIS A 74 21.87 -9.09 4.37
C HIS A 74 21.24 -7.75 4.78
N PRO A 75 21.68 -6.62 4.20
CA PRO A 75 21.11 -5.32 4.52
C PRO A 75 19.73 -5.18 3.84
N TRP A 76 18.68 -5.42 4.61
CA TRP A 76 17.30 -5.25 4.15
C TRP A 76 16.73 -3.89 4.52
N GLN A 77 16.01 -3.29 3.57
CA GLN A 77 15.13 -2.16 3.86
C GLN A 77 13.70 -2.70 3.98
N VAL A 78 13.07 -2.46 5.13
CA VAL A 78 11.75 -2.99 5.46
C VAL A 78 10.80 -1.88 5.88
N TYR A 79 9.50 -2.16 5.90
CA TYR A 79 8.48 -1.30 6.51
C TYR A 79 8.21 -1.76 7.95
N ILE A 80 7.51 -0.94 8.75
CA ILE A 80 7.29 -1.24 10.18
C ILE A 80 6.54 -2.56 10.39
N GLU A 81 5.64 -2.95 9.49
CA GLU A 81 4.93 -4.23 9.56
C GLU A 81 5.86 -5.46 9.51
N SER A 82 7.08 -5.32 9.00
CA SER A 82 8.09 -6.38 9.01
C SER A 82 8.71 -6.64 10.38
N LEU A 83 8.52 -5.72 11.35
CA LEU A 83 8.97 -5.90 12.73
C LEU A 83 8.01 -6.76 13.55
N GLY A 84 6.84 -7.10 13.01
CA GLY A 84 5.80 -7.83 13.73
C GLY A 84 5.06 -6.95 14.75
N GLU A 85 4.46 -7.60 15.74
CA GLU A 85 3.77 -6.89 16.83
C GLU A 85 4.78 -6.33 17.82
N LEU A 86 4.79 -5.00 17.95
CA LEU A 86 5.62 -4.27 18.91
C LEU A 86 4.81 -3.98 20.19
N SER A 87 5.49 -4.00 21.35
CA SER A 87 4.88 -3.45 22.57
C SER A 87 4.71 -1.94 22.44
N GLN A 88 3.82 -1.34 23.24
CA GLN A 88 3.61 0.10 23.22
C GLN A 88 4.87 0.90 23.60
N GLU A 89 5.67 0.36 24.51
CA GLU A 89 6.96 0.95 24.91
C GLU A 89 7.95 0.92 23.73
N ALA A 90 8.07 -0.23 23.05
CA ALA A 90 8.95 -0.38 21.90
C ALA A 90 8.51 0.51 20.73
N LEU A 91 7.21 0.62 20.47
CA LEU A 91 6.66 1.50 19.44
C LEU A 91 6.94 2.98 19.76
N THR A 92 6.73 3.39 21.01
CA THR A 92 7.00 4.76 21.47
C THR A 92 8.49 5.11 21.31
N GLU A 93 9.38 4.20 21.73
CA GLU A 93 10.82 4.36 21.57
C GLU A 93 11.20 4.47 20.09
N LEU A 94 10.65 3.60 19.23
CA LEU A 94 10.88 3.61 17.79
C LEU A 94 10.47 4.95 17.17
N ILE A 95 9.25 5.42 17.45
CA ILE A 95 8.74 6.69 16.94
C ILE A 95 9.58 7.87 17.41
N SER A 96 10.10 7.83 18.65
CA SER A 96 10.91 8.92 19.22
C SER A 96 12.20 9.23 18.44
N HIS A 97 12.68 8.28 17.63
CA HIS A 97 13.85 8.49 16.77
C HIS A 97 13.56 9.40 15.56
N VAL A 98 12.31 9.48 15.14
CA VAL A 98 11.89 10.21 13.92
C VAL A 98 10.99 11.41 14.19
N GLY A 99 10.43 11.49 15.39
CA GLY A 99 9.51 12.54 15.79
C GLY A 99 8.79 12.19 17.08
N ARG A 100 7.50 12.51 17.15
CA ARG A 100 6.67 12.26 18.35
C ARG A 100 5.34 11.64 17.95
N GLN A 101 4.91 10.60 18.63
CA GLN A 101 3.55 10.07 18.48
C GLN A 101 2.53 11.12 18.92
N VAL A 102 1.44 11.20 18.17
CA VAL A 102 0.35 12.17 18.37
C VAL A 102 -0.96 11.41 18.48
N GLU A 103 -1.72 11.68 19.53
CA GLU A 103 -3.07 11.16 19.64
C GLU A 103 -4.06 12.01 18.84
N ALA A 104 -5.14 11.41 18.33
CA ALA A 104 -6.17 12.13 17.57
C ALA A 104 -6.74 13.33 18.37
N SER A 105 -6.85 13.19 19.69
CA SER A 105 -7.32 14.25 20.59
C SER A 105 -6.38 15.45 20.72
N GLU A 106 -5.10 15.30 20.34
CA GLU A 106 -4.13 16.39 20.34
C GLU A 106 -4.16 17.22 19.05
N LEU A 107 -4.71 16.68 17.96
CA LEU A 107 -4.70 17.34 16.64
C LEU A 107 -5.25 18.78 16.67
N PRO A 108 -6.38 19.10 17.36
CA PRO A 108 -6.89 20.47 17.40
C PRO A 108 -5.95 21.46 18.10
N LYS A 109 -5.03 20.97 18.93
CA LYS A 109 -4.00 21.79 19.56
C LYS A 109 -2.80 22.01 18.66
N LEU A 110 -2.58 21.16 17.66
CA LEU A 110 -1.43 21.21 16.78
C LEU A 110 -1.71 21.96 15.47
N MET A 111 -2.93 21.91 14.96
CA MET A 111 -3.30 22.51 13.67
C MET A 111 -4.66 23.21 13.71
N ASP A 112 -4.85 24.13 12.77
CA ASP A 112 -6.11 24.83 12.54
C ASP A 112 -6.85 24.29 11.31
N PHE A 113 -6.12 23.63 10.40
CA PHE A 113 -6.62 23.02 9.17
C PHE A 113 -5.76 21.81 8.79
N ALA A 114 -6.37 20.75 8.26
CA ALA A 114 -5.69 19.55 7.80
C ALA A 114 -5.61 19.50 6.26
N PHE A 115 -4.41 19.51 5.71
CA PHE A 115 -4.15 19.18 4.32
C PHE A 115 -3.93 17.67 4.19
N LEU A 116 -4.83 17.01 3.47
CA LEU A 116 -4.81 15.56 3.24
C LEU A 116 -4.01 15.25 1.96
N ALA A 117 -2.82 14.68 2.12
CA ALA A 117 -2.01 14.11 1.05
C ALA A 117 -1.91 12.57 1.17
N LEU A 118 -2.90 11.95 1.83
CA LEU A 118 -3.04 10.50 1.96
C LEU A 118 -3.70 9.90 0.71
N HIS A 119 -3.31 8.67 0.36
CA HIS A 119 -3.84 7.93 -0.78
C HIS A 119 -4.43 6.58 -0.35
N GLY A 120 -5.41 6.07 -1.10
CA GLY A 120 -6.00 4.76 -0.92
C GLY A 120 -6.85 4.63 0.34
N PRO A 121 -7.11 3.38 0.80
CA PRO A 121 -7.85 3.13 2.03
C PRO A 121 -7.25 3.85 3.24
N GLY A 122 -8.11 4.35 4.13
CA GLY A 122 -7.77 5.22 5.25
C GLY A 122 -7.62 6.71 4.89
N GLY A 123 -7.19 7.03 3.67
CA GLY A 123 -6.98 8.41 3.20
C GLY A 123 -8.11 8.96 2.33
N GLU A 124 -8.61 8.14 1.40
CA GLU A 124 -9.56 8.54 0.35
C GLU A 124 -10.95 7.89 0.51
N ASP A 125 -11.15 7.07 1.53
CA ASP A 125 -12.39 6.30 1.76
C ASP A 125 -13.36 6.91 2.78
N GLY A 126 -13.04 8.10 3.30
CA GLY A 126 -13.84 8.79 4.31
C GLY A 126 -13.37 8.55 5.76
N ALA A 127 -12.41 7.66 6.01
CA ALA A 127 -11.98 7.33 7.37
C ALA A 127 -11.30 8.51 8.08
N ILE A 128 -10.23 9.07 7.48
CA ILE A 128 -9.54 10.24 8.05
C ILE A 128 -10.46 11.48 8.10
N GLN A 129 -11.34 11.62 7.11
CA GLN A 129 -12.34 12.69 7.05
C GLN A 129 -13.27 12.61 8.27
N GLY A 130 -13.78 11.41 8.58
CA GLY A 130 -14.62 11.18 9.75
C GLY A 130 -13.89 11.48 11.06
N LEU A 131 -12.62 11.10 11.18
CA LEU A 131 -11.79 11.43 12.33
C LEU A 131 -11.63 12.95 12.50
N LEU A 132 -11.34 13.67 11.41
CA LEU A 132 -11.15 15.12 11.43
C LEU A 132 -12.45 15.88 11.73
N GLU A 133 -13.58 15.44 11.16
CA GLU A 133 -14.91 15.98 11.52
C GLU A 133 -15.23 15.75 13.00
N TRP A 134 -14.91 14.56 13.53
CA TRP A 134 -15.12 14.22 14.93
C TRP A 134 -14.33 15.13 15.89
N VAL A 135 -13.07 15.42 15.56
CA VAL A 135 -12.23 16.32 16.38
C VAL A 135 -12.38 17.80 16.03
N GLY A 136 -13.26 18.14 15.09
CA GLY A 136 -13.60 19.53 14.73
C GLY A 136 -12.53 20.26 13.92
N ILE A 137 -11.74 19.56 13.11
CA ILE A 137 -10.70 20.16 12.27
C ILE A 137 -11.19 20.24 10.81
N PRO A 138 -11.23 21.43 10.19
CA PRO A 138 -11.51 21.55 8.76
C PRO A 138 -10.37 20.97 7.92
N TYR A 139 -10.68 20.42 6.75
CA TYR A 139 -9.69 19.74 5.91
C TYR A 139 -9.87 19.98 4.42
N SER A 140 -8.81 19.69 3.65
CA SER A 140 -8.82 19.79 2.20
C SER A 140 -9.50 18.58 1.54
N GLY A 141 -10.18 18.80 0.43
CA GLY A 141 -10.71 17.72 -0.42
C GLY A 141 -12.18 17.40 -0.15
N SER A 142 -12.56 16.16 -0.42
CA SER A 142 -13.94 15.67 -0.37
C SER A 142 -14.36 15.26 1.04
N GLY A 143 -15.64 15.46 1.37
CA GLY A 143 -16.24 15.00 2.62
C GLY A 143 -16.33 13.46 2.74
N ILE A 144 -16.83 12.95 3.88
CA ILE A 144 -16.92 11.49 4.15
C ILE A 144 -17.62 10.72 3.02
N LEU A 145 -18.87 11.08 2.69
CA LEU A 145 -19.67 10.34 1.72
C LEU A 145 -19.08 10.41 0.29
N PRO A 146 -18.72 11.59 -0.26
CA PRO A 146 -18.08 11.64 -1.57
C PRO A 146 -16.75 10.87 -1.65
N SER A 147 -15.95 10.86 -0.58
CA SER A 147 -14.71 10.08 -0.52
C SER A 147 -14.98 8.57 -0.58
N ALA A 148 -15.88 8.06 0.27
CA ALA A 148 -16.29 6.66 0.26
C ALA A 148 -16.84 6.19 -1.11
N LEU A 149 -17.58 7.06 -1.80
CA LEU A 149 -18.08 6.79 -3.15
C LEU A 149 -17.00 6.90 -4.23
N GLY A 150 -16.05 7.80 -4.06
CA GLY A 150 -14.98 8.06 -5.03
C GLY A 150 -13.96 6.92 -5.12
N ILE A 151 -13.65 6.26 -4.00
CA ILE A 151 -12.70 5.16 -3.97
C ILE A 151 -13.28 3.83 -4.48
N ASP A 152 -14.59 3.60 -4.31
CA ASP A 152 -15.27 2.38 -4.75
C ASP A 152 -15.79 2.52 -6.20
N LYS A 153 -15.03 1.93 -7.13
CA LYS A 153 -15.36 1.98 -8.57
C LYS A 153 -16.68 1.31 -8.91
N ILE A 154 -17.14 0.33 -8.13
CA ILE A 154 -18.43 -0.33 -8.36
C ILE A 154 -19.56 0.61 -7.94
N ALA A 155 -19.45 1.20 -6.74
CA ALA A 155 -20.42 2.17 -6.24
C ALA A 155 -20.49 3.40 -7.16
N GLN A 156 -19.33 3.93 -7.58
CA GLN A 156 -19.23 5.04 -8.52
C GLN A 156 -19.97 4.74 -9.82
N LYS A 157 -19.72 3.59 -10.45
CA LYS A 157 -20.37 3.22 -11.72
C LYS A 157 -21.88 3.06 -11.56
N ARG A 158 -22.34 2.41 -10.49
CA ARG A 158 -23.78 2.27 -10.21
C ARG A 158 -24.46 3.62 -10.05
N LEU A 159 -23.83 4.55 -9.33
CA LEU A 159 -24.36 5.91 -9.15
C LEU A 159 -24.38 6.69 -10.47
N MET A 160 -23.30 6.62 -11.25
CA MET A 160 -23.24 7.25 -12.57
C MET A 160 -24.35 6.72 -13.49
N GLN A 161 -24.53 5.41 -13.58
CA GLN A 161 -25.59 4.78 -14.37
C GLN A 161 -26.98 5.21 -13.89
N ALA A 162 -27.24 5.20 -12.58
CA ALA A 162 -28.50 5.65 -12.01
C ALA A 162 -28.79 7.14 -12.29
N ALA A 163 -27.74 7.96 -12.40
CA ALA A 163 -27.83 9.36 -12.79
C ALA A 163 -27.91 9.59 -14.31
N GLY A 164 -27.93 8.53 -15.14
CA GLY A 164 -27.94 8.63 -16.60
C GLY A 164 -26.62 9.09 -17.21
N LEU A 165 -25.51 9.01 -16.46
CA LEU A 165 -24.17 9.32 -16.94
C LEU A 165 -23.56 8.12 -17.65
N ALA A 166 -22.84 8.38 -18.74
CA ALA A 166 -22.15 7.34 -19.50
C ALA A 166 -21.02 6.71 -18.68
N THR A 167 -20.97 5.39 -18.65
CA THR A 167 -19.88 4.59 -18.09
C THR A 167 -19.49 3.48 -19.06
N PRO A 168 -18.20 3.11 -19.17
CA PRO A 168 -17.82 1.89 -19.89
C PRO A 168 -18.56 0.68 -19.32
N LYS A 169 -18.96 -0.26 -20.19
CA LYS A 169 -19.48 -1.56 -19.77
C LYS A 169 -18.48 -2.24 -18.83
N TYR A 170 -18.98 -3.01 -17.88
CA TYR A 170 -18.13 -3.69 -16.92
C TYR A 170 -18.83 -4.89 -16.30
N GLU A 171 -18.03 -5.84 -15.87
CA GLU A 171 -18.46 -6.95 -15.04
C GLU A 171 -17.69 -6.95 -13.72
N VAL A 172 -18.29 -7.54 -12.69
CA VAL A 172 -17.65 -7.79 -11.40
C VAL A 172 -17.71 -9.28 -11.16
N PHE A 173 -16.55 -9.92 -11.07
CA PHE A 173 -16.46 -11.35 -10.83
C PHE A 173 -15.70 -11.63 -9.53
N ASP A 174 -16.03 -12.77 -8.93
CA ASP A 174 -15.31 -13.36 -7.81
C ASP A 174 -14.30 -14.36 -8.37
N VAL A 175 -13.07 -14.33 -7.87
CA VAL A 175 -12.03 -15.26 -8.34
C VAL A 175 -12.26 -16.67 -7.81
N GLU A 176 -13.01 -16.82 -6.73
CA GLU A 176 -13.43 -18.12 -6.20
C GLU A 176 -14.55 -18.76 -7.04
N ASN A 177 -15.27 -17.95 -7.83
CA ASN A 177 -16.35 -18.39 -8.72
C ASN A 177 -16.12 -17.80 -10.12
N PRO A 178 -15.16 -18.35 -10.89
CA PRO A 178 -14.77 -17.80 -12.17
C PRO A 178 -15.97 -17.73 -13.11
N THR A 179 -16.14 -16.57 -13.75
CA THR A 179 -17.13 -16.36 -14.81
C THR A 179 -16.67 -17.08 -16.07
N ASP A 180 -17.62 -17.50 -16.91
CA ASP A 180 -17.32 -18.02 -18.23
C ASP A 180 -16.60 -16.93 -19.06
N LEU A 181 -15.40 -17.27 -19.56
CA LEU A 181 -14.53 -16.33 -20.25
C LEU A 181 -15.09 -15.95 -21.61
N ASP A 182 -15.81 -16.86 -22.26
CA ASP A 182 -16.41 -16.63 -23.57
C ASP A 182 -17.54 -15.60 -23.47
N ASP A 183 -18.39 -15.75 -22.44
CA ASP A 183 -19.47 -14.80 -22.14
C ASP A 183 -18.91 -13.39 -21.80
N LEU A 184 -17.78 -13.33 -21.08
CA LEU A 184 -17.13 -12.07 -20.71
C LEU A 184 -16.66 -11.30 -21.95
N VAL A 185 -16.02 -11.99 -22.89
CA VAL A 185 -15.50 -11.38 -24.13
C VAL A 185 -16.64 -10.97 -25.05
N GLU A 186 -17.67 -11.81 -25.20
CA GLU A 186 -18.84 -11.47 -26.02
C GLU A 186 -19.55 -10.21 -25.49
N HIS A 187 -19.65 -10.06 -24.16
CA HIS A 187 -20.37 -8.94 -23.55
C HIS A 187 -19.57 -7.61 -23.56
N LEU A 188 -18.29 -7.67 -23.21
CA LEU A 188 -17.45 -6.49 -22.96
C LEU A 188 -16.56 -6.11 -24.16
N GLY A 189 -16.20 -7.08 -25.00
CA GLY A 189 -15.23 -6.92 -26.08
C GLY A 189 -13.78 -6.77 -25.60
N LEU A 190 -12.85 -6.67 -26.55
CA LEU A 190 -11.41 -6.50 -26.29
C LEU A 190 -10.89 -5.15 -26.79
N PRO A 191 -9.85 -4.59 -26.15
CA PRO A 191 -9.16 -5.11 -24.95
C PRO A 191 -9.94 -4.89 -23.65
N LEU A 192 -9.71 -5.74 -22.65
CA LEU A 192 -10.25 -5.62 -21.29
C LEU A 192 -9.30 -4.84 -20.38
N VAL A 193 -9.85 -4.10 -19.42
CA VAL A 193 -9.08 -3.45 -18.34
C VAL A 193 -9.43 -4.13 -17.02
N VAL A 194 -8.48 -4.89 -16.48
CA VAL A 194 -8.62 -5.62 -15.20
C VAL A 194 -8.03 -4.76 -14.09
N LYS A 195 -8.78 -4.60 -12.99
CA LYS A 195 -8.37 -3.80 -11.83
C LYS A 195 -9.16 -4.14 -10.57
N ALA A 196 -8.57 -3.93 -9.41
CA ALA A 196 -9.27 -4.03 -8.13
C ALA A 196 -10.32 -2.89 -7.95
N PRO A 197 -11.47 -3.19 -7.33
CA PRO A 197 -12.56 -2.21 -7.22
C PRO A 197 -12.24 -1.02 -6.30
N ARG A 198 -11.46 -1.24 -5.23
CA ARG A 198 -11.25 -0.26 -4.14
C ARG A 198 -9.81 0.21 -3.92
N GLN A 199 -8.92 -0.04 -4.88
CA GLN A 199 -7.54 0.46 -4.80
C GLN A 199 -7.36 1.76 -5.57
N GLY A 200 -6.60 2.70 -5.00
CA GLY A 200 -6.09 3.87 -5.72
C GLY A 200 -4.94 3.47 -6.66
N SER A 201 -4.68 4.32 -7.66
CA SER A 201 -3.59 4.19 -8.64
C SER A 201 -3.75 3.13 -9.76
N SER A 202 -2.85 3.22 -10.73
CA SER A 202 -2.59 2.24 -11.80
C SER A 202 -1.91 0.97 -11.29
N ILE A 203 -1.57 0.92 -10.01
CA ILE A 203 -0.99 -0.25 -9.35
C ILE A 203 -2.03 -1.39 -9.40
N GLY A 204 -1.66 -2.52 -9.98
CA GLY A 204 -2.57 -3.66 -10.16
C GLY A 204 -3.55 -3.54 -11.35
N VAL A 205 -3.38 -2.54 -12.22
CA VAL A 205 -4.19 -2.39 -13.45
C VAL A 205 -3.48 -3.08 -14.62
N SER A 206 -4.22 -3.91 -15.35
CA SER A 206 -3.71 -4.65 -16.52
C SER A 206 -4.63 -4.45 -17.72
N ILE A 207 -4.05 -4.38 -18.92
CA ILE A 207 -4.79 -4.35 -20.18
C ILE A 207 -4.63 -5.72 -20.84
N VAL A 208 -5.73 -6.46 -20.95
CA VAL A 208 -5.80 -7.81 -21.51
C VAL A 208 -6.27 -7.72 -22.96
N ARG A 209 -5.43 -8.17 -23.90
CA ARG A 209 -5.74 -8.26 -25.33
C ARG A 209 -6.07 -9.68 -25.76
N ASP A 210 -5.53 -10.66 -25.04
CA ASP A 210 -5.79 -12.08 -25.21
C ASP A 210 -6.22 -12.66 -23.86
N VAL A 211 -7.49 -13.03 -23.73
CA VAL A 211 -8.07 -13.46 -22.45
C VAL A 211 -7.51 -14.82 -22.02
N GLU A 212 -7.32 -15.74 -22.96
CA GLU A 212 -6.82 -17.08 -22.66
C GLU A 212 -5.38 -17.02 -22.13
N ALA A 213 -4.56 -16.15 -22.71
CA ALA A 213 -3.16 -16.01 -22.34
C ALA A 213 -2.92 -15.08 -21.13
N GLU A 214 -3.64 -13.96 -21.03
CA GLU A 214 -3.24 -12.85 -20.14
C GLU A 214 -4.17 -12.65 -18.94
N LEU A 215 -5.40 -13.19 -18.94
CA LEU A 215 -6.37 -12.87 -17.89
C LEU A 215 -5.93 -13.36 -16.50
N ALA A 216 -5.39 -14.57 -16.41
CA ALA A 216 -4.95 -15.13 -15.14
C ALA A 216 -3.84 -14.27 -14.49
N GLU A 217 -2.85 -13.85 -15.29
CA GLU A 217 -1.79 -12.95 -14.82
C GLU A 217 -2.35 -11.58 -14.44
N ALA A 218 -3.27 -11.03 -15.24
CA ALA A 218 -3.91 -9.76 -14.97
C ALA A 218 -4.69 -9.76 -13.64
N VAL A 219 -5.40 -10.86 -13.34
CA VAL A 219 -6.11 -11.07 -12.08
C VAL A 219 -5.13 -11.21 -10.92
N ASN A 220 -4.06 -12.00 -11.06
CA ASN A 220 -3.04 -12.14 -10.04
C ASN A 220 -2.37 -10.80 -9.74
N ARG A 221 -2.05 -10.01 -10.75
CA ARG A 221 -1.50 -8.65 -10.60
C ARG A 221 -2.45 -7.73 -9.83
N ALA A 222 -3.75 -7.76 -10.13
CA ALA A 222 -4.76 -6.99 -9.41
C ALA A 222 -4.91 -7.44 -7.93
N ARG A 223 -4.48 -8.66 -7.62
CA ARG A 223 -4.49 -9.25 -6.27
C ARG A 223 -3.13 -9.20 -5.56
N PHE A 224 -2.09 -8.68 -6.21
CA PHE A 224 -0.70 -8.74 -5.71
C PHE A 224 -0.23 -10.16 -5.43
N VAL A 225 -0.54 -11.07 -6.34
CA VAL A 225 -0.05 -12.44 -6.35
C VAL A 225 1.01 -12.56 -7.43
N ASP A 226 2.13 -13.17 -7.07
CA ASP A 226 3.24 -13.48 -7.97
C ASP A 226 3.58 -14.96 -7.86
N SER A 227 4.13 -15.54 -8.92
CA SER A 227 4.51 -16.94 -8.99
C SER A 227 6.00 -17.07 -9.24
N LEU A 228 6.66 -17.94 -8.49
CA LEU A 228 8.08 -18.21 -8.64
C LEU A 228 8.29 -19.72 -8.79
N SER A 229 8.96 -20.13 -9.85
CA SER A 229 9.35 -21.53 -10.08
C SER A 229 10.77 -21.82 -9.57
N ALA A 230 11.03 -23.09 -9.26
CA ALA A 230 12.38 -23.55 -8.90
C ALA A 230 13.40 -23.27 -10.01
N ALA A 231 13.01 -23.43 -11.28
CA ALA A 231 13.90 -23.17 -12.41
C ALA A 231 14.32 -21.70 -12.51
N GLU A 232 13.38 -20.76 -12.30
CA GLU A 232 13.68 -19.32 -12.26
C GLU A 232 14.58 -18.97 -11.09
N TRP A 233 14.29 -19.48 -9.89
CA TRP A 233 15.08 -19.18 -8.71
C TRP A 233 16.51 -19.74 -8.77
N LEU A 234 16.67 -20.98 -9.22
CA LEU A 234 17.97 -21.65 -9.31
C LEU A 234 18.84 -21.09 -10.45
N ALA A 235 18.24 -20.48 -11.47
CA ALA A 235 18.97 -19.77 -12.53
C ALA A 235 19.62 -18.46 -12.03
N LEU A 236 19.12 -17.88 -10.94
CA LEU A 236 19.69 -16.68 -10.33
C LEU A 236 20.91 -17.04 -9.45
N ASP A 237 21.94 -16.21 -9.53
CA ASP A 237 23.03 -16.20 -8.55
C ASP A 237 22.56 -15.57 -7.22
N GLU A 238 23.42 -15.58 -6.20
CA GLU A 238 23.10 -15.04 -4.88
C GLU A 238 22.64 -13.57 -4.95
N ASN A 239 23.33 -12.75 -5.73
CA ASN A 239 22.98 -11.34 -5.90
C ASN A 239 21.62 -11.17 -6.58
N GLY A 240 21.30 -11.99 -7.59
CA GLY A 240 20.01 -12.01 -8.28
C GLY A 240 18.86 -12.40 -7.35
N ARG A 241 19.06 -13.42 -6.50
CA ARG A 241 18.06 -13.85 -5.52
C ARG A 241 17.80 -12.77 -4.46
N LEU A 242 18.86 -12.14 -3.95
CA LEU A 242 18.73 -11.01 -3.03
C LEU A 242 18.03 -9.82 -3.69
N ALA A 243 18.33 -9.52 -4.95
CA ALA A 243 17.67 -8.46 -5.70
C ALA A 243 16.17 -8.75 -5.91
N TRP A 244 15.82 -9.99 -6.22
CA TRP A 244 14.43 -10.42 -6.37
C TRP A 244 13.63 -10.20 -5.08
N VAL A 245 14.15 -10.64 -3.92
CA VAL A 245 13.48 -10.44 -2.63
C VAL A 245 13.38 -8.95 -2.27
N ARG A 246 14.40 -8.15 -2.58
CA ARG A 246 14.35 -6.68 -2.38
C ARG A 246 13.25 -6.02 -3.22
N GLN A 247 13.12 -6.42 -4.48
CA GLN A 247 12.09 -5.91 -5.38
C GLN A 247 10.71 -6.35 -4.90
N LEU A 248 10.54 -7.62 -4.53
CA LEU A 248 9.29 -8.13 -3.97
C LEU A 248 8.88 -7.33 -2.72
N ALA A 249 9.80 -7.08 -1.79
CA ALA A 249 9.51 -6.40 -0.53
C ALA A 249 9.25 -4.88 -0.67
N ASP A 250 9.59 -4.26 -1.80
CA ASP A 250 9.33 -2.84 -2.05
C ASP A 250 7.92 -2.64 -2.62
N ILE A 251 7.00 -2.01 -1.87
CA ILE A 251 5.62 -1.76 -2.32
C ILE A 251 5.52 -0.87 -3.58
N ARG A 252 6.59 -0.16 -3.95
CA ARG A 252 6.64 0.66 -5.17
C ARG A 252 6.77 -0.18 -6.43
N GLU A 253 7.36 -1.37 -6.31
CA GLU A 253 7.72 -2.23 -7.46
C GLU A 253 7.10 -3.63 -7.36
N GLY A 254 6.93 -4.17 -6.14
CA GLY A 254 6.47 -5.52 -5.86
C GLY A 254 5.29 -5.60 -4.89
N ILE A 255 5.18 -6.76 -4.22
CA ILE A 255 4.05 -7.12 -3.35
C ILE A 255 4.18 -6.52 -1.94
N GLY A 256 5.37 -6.16 -1.48
CA GLY A 256 5.58 -5.74 -0.10
C GLY A 256 5.38 -6.88 0.90
N LEU A 257 5.85 -6.66 2.13
CA LEU A 257 5.69 -7.61 3.23
C LEU A 257 4.60 -7.11 4.20
N PRO A 258 3.95 -8.01 4.96
CA PRO A 258 4.08 -9.47 4.92
C PRO A 258 3.48 -10.10 3.66
N VAL A 259 4.02 -11.25 3.24
CA VAL A 259 3.49 -12.09 2.16
C VAL A 259 3.03 -13.45 2.66
N GLN A 260 2.02 -14.01 2.00
CA GLN A 260 1.63 -15.41 2.16
C GLN A 260 2.21 -16.22 1.01
N VAL A 261 2.83 -17.35 1.33
CA VAL A 261 3.41 -18.28 0.36
C VAL A 261 2.69 -19.62 0.46
N TRP A 262 2.37 -20.21 -0.69
CA TRP A 262 1.74 -21.53 -0.80
C TRP A 262 2.24 -22.25 -2.05
N GLU A 263 2.18 -23.58 -2.03
CA GLU A 263 2.42 -24.40 -3.21
C GLU A 263 1.12 -24.60 -3.99
N ALA A 264 1.13 -24.28 -5.29
CA ALA A 264 -0.03 -24.43 -6.16
C ALA A 264 -0.55 -25.89 -6.27
N SER A 265 0.31 -26.87 -6.01
CA SER A 265 -0.02 -28.31 -6.07
C SER A 265 -0.64 -28.88 -4.79
N THR A 266 -0.70 -28.12 -3.69
CA THR A 266 -1.15 -28.64 -2.40
C THR A 266 -2.66 -28.50 -2.18
N THR A 267 -3.31 -29.54 -1.66
CA THR A 267 -4.73 -29.53 -1.28
C THR A 267 -4.94 -30.30 0.03
N PRO A 268 -5.46 -29.66 1.11
CA PRO A 268 -5.89 -28.26 1.20
C PRO A 268 -4.73 -27.29 1.06
N LEU A 269 -5.02 -26.07 0.60
CA LEU A 269 -4.03 -24.99 0.52
C LEU A 269 -3.41 -24.76 1.90
N GLN A 270 -2.09 -24.92 1.99
CA GLN A 270 -1.32 -24.58 3.19
C GLN A 270 -0.51 -23.32 2.89
N THR A 271 -0.78 -22.26 3.67
CA THR A 271 -0.12 -20.97 3.52
C THR A 271 0.81 -20.71 4.69
N THR A 272 2.01 -20.21 4.41
CA THR A 272 2.95 -19.71 5.41
C THR A 272 3.16 -18.21 5.23
N THR A 273 3.15 -17.44 6.32
CA THR A 273 3.30 -15.98 6.26
C THR A 273 4.72 -15.56 6.60
N PHE A 274 5.31 -14.70 5.76
CA PHE A 274 6.63 -14.13 5.97
C PHE A 274 6.52 -12.61 6.09
N ALA A 275 6.89 -12.07 7.25
CA ALA A 275 6.94 -10.62 7.48
C ALA A 275 8.34 -10.04 7.26
N ASN A 276 9.38 -10.87 7.26
CA ASN A 276 10.77 -10.47 7.14
C ASN A 276 11.38 -11.00 5.82
N PRO A 277 12.14 -10.19 5.09
CA PRO A 277 12.74 -10.62 3.82
C PRO A 277 13.84 -11.68 3.97
N GLU A 278 14.59 -11.69 5.08
CA GLU A 278 15.62 -12.71 5.35
C GLU A 278 14.98 -14.09 5.51
N SER A 279 13.89 -14.19 6.30
CA SER A 279 13.22 -15.47 6.48
C SER A 279 12.52 -15.96 5.22
N LEU A 280 12.01 -15.05 4.39
CA LEU A 280 11.49 -15.39 3.06
C LEU A 280 12.60 -15.92 2.15
N TYR A 281 13.75 -15.24 2.11
CA TYR A 281 14.91 -15.65 1.32
C TYR A 281 15.40 -17.04 1.71
N ASP A 282 15.51 -17.31 3.02
CA ASP A 282 15.92 -18.61 3.54
C ASP A 282 14.92 -19.70 3.16
N PHE A 283 13.63 -19.44 3.36
CA PHE A 283 12.58 -20.39 3.00
C PHE A 283 12.62 -20.74 1.50
N ILE A 284 12.70 -19.75 0.61
CA ILE A 284 12.70 -20.00 -0.84
C ILE A 284 13.96 -20.81 -1.24
N ASN A 285 15.12 -20.46 -0.68
CA ASN A 285 16.35 -21.20 -0.94
C ASN A 285 16.23 -22.65 -0.50
N GLU A 286 15.90 -22.90 0.78
CA GLU A 286 15.75 -24.25 1.32
C GLU A 286 14.73 -25.06 0.51
N HIS A 287 13.55 -24.48 0.26
CA HIS A 287 12.46 -25.12 -0.43
C HIS A 287 12.84 -25.59 -1.85
N PHE A 288 13.51 -24.74 -2.63
CA PHE A 288 13.91 -25.07 -4.00
C PHE A 288 15.23 -25.85 -4.11
N THR A 289 16.11 -25.80 -3.11
CA THR A 289 17.29 -26.67 -3.10
C THR A 289 16.94 -28.10 -2.70
N ASP A 290 16.02 -28.30 -1.74
CA ASP A 290 15.65 -29.63 -1.27
C ASP A 290 14.81 -30.42 -2.28
N THR A 291 14.05 -29.75 -3.16
CA THR A 291 13.24 -30.40 -4.21
C THR A 291 14.03 -30.84 -5.45
N THR A 292 15.35 -30.57 -5.51
CA THR A 292 16.23 -30.95 -6.64
C THR A 292 17.16 -32.13 -6.36
N ASN A 293 17.04 -32.77 -5.19
CA ASN A 293 17.66 -34.07 -4.87
C ASN A 293 16.62 -35.21 -4.91
#